data_AF-A0A926M9Q0-F1
#
_entry.id   AF-A0A926M9Q0-F1
#
_cell.length_a   1.000
_cell.length_b   1.000
_cell.length_c   1.000
_cell.angle_alpha   90.00
_cell.angle_beta   90.00
_cell.angle_gamma   90.00
#
_symmetry.space_group_name_H-M   'P 1'
#
loop_
_entity.id
_entity.type
_entity.pdbx_description
1 polymer ?
#
loop_
_entity_poly.entity_id
_entity_poly.type
_entity_poly.pdbx_seq_one_letter_code
_entity_poly.pdbx_strand_id
1 'polypeptide(L)'
;NDLVLEVDNKNVSTIYTEALFSRRYDGIQLIVSAPMSTHLNANSYMLDSIKCRKIFEKVKNNLLKGQNESNMIHSQAASYLTQVFTAPTQWNAWRYDKGFTQKLVNFVQLEVTLKPTQSYAIKNKVRPFSCGGSLASDYQQIEITRKFN
;
A
#
# COMPACT_ATOMS: atom_id res chain seq x y z
N ASN A 1 9.31 -18.08 12.45
CA ASN A 1 9.82 -16.81 13.02
C ASN A 1 8.86 -15.70 12.69
N ASP A 2 7.76 -15.74 13.42
CA ASP A 2 6.59 -14.90 13.29
C ASP A 2 6.92 -13.50 13.75
N LEU A 3 6.88 -12.55 12.81
CA LEU A 3 6.57 -11.18 13.16
C LEU A 3 5.10 -11.16 13.58
N VAL A 4 4.87 -11.56 14.84
CA VAL A 4 3.82 -11.00 15.66
C VAL A 4 3.99 -9.50 15.49
N LEU A 5 3.14 -8.91 14.66
CA LEU A 5 2.89 -7.50 14.76
C LEU A 5 2.53 -7.32 16.23
N GLU A 6 3.37 -6.64 17.01
CA GLU A 6 2.96 -6.07 18.29
C GLU A 6 1.87 -5.04 17.97
N VAL A 7 0.71 -5.55 17.58
CA VAL A 7 -0.58 -4.92 17.65
C VAL A 7 -1.01 -5.31 19.04
N ASP A 8 -0.78 -4.37 19.95
CA ASP A 8 -1.13 -4.45 21.36
C ASP A 8 -2.54 -5.04 21.49
N ASN A 9 -2.61 -6.27 21.96
CA ASN A 9 -3.78 -7.16 21.88
C ASN A 9 -4.89 -6.77 22.89
N LYS A 10 -4.94 -5.48 23.26
CA LYS A 10 -5.92 -4.89 24.18
C LYS A 10 -6.69 -3.71 23.60
N ASN A 11 -6.45 -3.33 22.36
CA ASN A 11 -7.37 -2.48 21.58
C ASN A 11 -7.05 -2.69 20.09
N VAL A 12 -7.94 -3.37 19.34
CA VAL A 12 -7.96 -3.31 17.88
C VAL A 12 -8.32 -1.87 17.49
N SER A 13 -7.34 -0.97 17.61
CA SER A 13 -7.38 0.35 17.02
C SER A 13 -7.33 0.10 15.51
N THR A 14 -8.51 0.22 14.92
CA THR A 14 -8.91 -0.19 13.59
C THR A 14 -7.90 0.24 12.52
N ILE A 15 -7.27 -0.74 11.87
CA ILE A 15 -6.61 -0.51 10.58
C ILE A 15 -7.68 0.08 9.66
N TYR A 16 -7.43 1.26 9.13
CA TYR A 16 -8.37 1.96 8.26
C TYR A 16 -7.99 1.71 6.80
N THR A 17 -8.95 1.29 5.99
CA THR A 17 -8.74 1.05 4.56
C THR A 17 -9.78 1.79 3.72
N GLU A 18 -9.34 2.44 2.67
CA GLU A 18 -10.21 3.18 1.74
C GLU A 18 -9.68 3.05 0.31
N ALA A 19 -10.57 3.14 -0.67
CA ALA A 19 -10.22 3.28 -2.08
C ALA A 19 -10.93 4.51 -2.64
N LEU A 20 -10.17 5.48 -3.15
CA LEU A 20 -10.70 6.73 -3.67
C LEU A 20 -10.00 7.17 -4.94
N PHE A 21 -10.64 8.02 -5.73
CA PHE A 21 -9.98 8.69 -6.84
C PHE A 21 -9.10 9.83 -6.33
N SER A 22 -7.81 9.77 -6.65
CA SER A 22 -6.82 10.76 -6.27
C SER A 22 -6.42 11.62 -7.45
N ARG A 23 -6.75 12.91 -7.38
CA ARG A 23 -6.33 13.91 -8.38
C ARG A 23 -4.82 14.04 -8.51
N ARG A 24 -4.06 13.70 -7.45
CA ARG A 24 -2.59 13.75 -7.46
C ARG A 24 -2.00 12.72 -8.42
N TYR A 25 -2.60 11.54 -8.47
CA TYR A 25 -2.12 10.40 -9.27
C TYR A 25 -2.91 10.23 -10.57
N ASP A 26 -3.95 11.04 -10.78
CA ASP A 26 -4.95 10.86 -11.84
C ASP A 26 -5.42 9.40 -11.92
N GLY A 27 -5.77 8.84 -10.74
CA GLY A 27 -5.93 7.41 -10.57
C GLY A 27 -6.57 7.01 -9.26
N ILE A 28 -6.75 5.70 -9.06
CA ILE A 28 -7.27 5.14 -7.81
C ILE A 28 -6.14 5.03 -6.79
N GLN A 29 -6.39 5.56 -5.60
CA GLN A 29 -5.52 5.44 -4.44
C GLN A 29 -6.17 4.50 -3.43
N LEU A 30 -5.50 3.38 -3.17
CA LEU A 30 -5.80 2.43 -2.10
C LEU A 30 -5.04 2.89 -0.86
N ILE A 31 -5.74 3.25 0.20
CA ILE A 31 -5.16 3.77 1.43
C ILE A 31 -5.25 2.70 2.49
N VAL A 32 -4.13 2.41 3.17
CA VAL A 32 -4.08 1.57 4.37
C VAL A 32 -3.41 2.34 5.49
N SER A 33 -4.17 2.69 6.52
CA SER A 33 -3.67 3.43 7.69
C SER A 33 -3.53 2.51 8.90
N ALA A 34 -2.32 2.42 9.43
CA ALA A 34 -2.00 1.69 10.65
C ALA A 34 -1.72 2.66 11.81
N PRO A 35 -2.44 2.58 12.94
CA PRO A 35 -2.21 3.47 14.07
C PRO A 35 -0.87 3.17 14.77
N MET A 36 -0.24 4.22 15.31
CA MET A 36 1.04 4.18 16.00
C MET A 36 0.99 4.99 17.29
N SER A 37 1.47 4.41 18.39
CA SER A 37 1.60 5.07 19.70
C SER A 37 3.05 5.46 20.04
N THR A 38 4.00 5.12 19.16
CA THR A 38 5.45 5.37 19.29
C THR A 38 6.07 5.66 17.91
N HIS A 39 7.34 6.09 17.87
CA HIS A 39 8.15 6.40 16.66
C HIS A 39 7.69 7.64 15.86
N LEU A 40 7.82 7.63 14.52
CA LEU A 40 7.44 8.71 13.60
C LEU A 40 8.21 10.03 13.77
N ASN A 41 9.45 9.94 14.23
CA ASN A 41 10.39 11.04 14.42
C ASN A 41 11.71 10.78 13.67
N ALA A 42 12.63 11.75 13.70
CA ALA A 42 13.87 11.67 12.93
C ALA A 42 14.73 10.46 13.34
N ASN A 43 14.78 10.13 14.63
CA ASN A 43 15.57 9.01 15.15
C ASN A 43 15.01 7.64 14.72
N SER A 44 13.70 7.56 14.49
CA SER A 44 13.03 6.33 14.05
C SER A 44 12.82 6.25 12.53
N TYR A 45 13.26 7.25 11.75
CA TYR A 45 13.00 7.35 10.31
C TYR A 45 13.30 6.07 9.54
N MET A 46 14.47 5.45 9.77
CA MET A 46 14.87 4.24 9.06
C MET A 46 13.99 3.04 9.44
N LEU A 47 13.66 2.90 10.72
CA LEU A 47 12.77 1.84 11.21
C LEU A 47 11.35 2.02 10.67
N ASP A 48 10.84 3.25 10.67
CA ASP A 48 9.51 3.59 10.14
C ASP A 48 9.42 3.36 8.62
N SER A 49 10.49 3.68 7.89
CA SER A 49 10.61 3.40 6.44
C SER A 49 10.51 1.91 6.16
N ILE A 50 11.27 1.09 6.89
CA ILE A 50 11.25 -0.38 6.74
C ILE A 50 9.88 -0.93 7.14
N LYS A 51 9.31 -0.47 8.26
CA LYS A 51 8.00 -0.91 8.73
C LYS A 51 6.92 -0.60 7.70
N CYS A 52 6.91 0.61 7.16
CA CYS A 52 5.94 1.01 6.15
C CYS A 52 6.05 0.13 4.89
N ARG A 53 7.26 -0.05 4.34
CA ARG A 53 7.46 -0.91 3.17
C ARG A 53 7.07 -2.36 3.41
N LYS A 54 7.33 -2.91 4.60
CA LYS A 54 6.89 -4.26 4.96
C LYS A 54 5.38 -4.40 4.99
N ILE A 55 4.66 -3.40 5.51
CA ILE A 55 3.19 -3.39 5.48
C ILE A 55 2.69 -3.31 4.04
N PHE A 56 3.29 -2.44 3.22
CA PHE A 56 2.98 -2.34 1.80
C PHE A 56 3.12 -3.69 1.09
N GLU A 57 4.27 -4.35 1.24
CA GLU A 57 4.52 -5.67 0.65
C GLU A 57 3.49 -6.71 1.13
N LYS A 58 3.16 -6.71 2.42
CA LYS A 58 2.18 -7.64 2.98
C LYS A 58 0.77 -7.40 2.39
N VAL A 59 0.36 -6.14 2.27
CA VAL A 59 -0.93 -5.79 1.64
C VAL A 59 -0.92 -6.19 0.17
N LYS A 60 0.12 -5.79 -0.59
CA LYS A 60 0.31 -6.16 -1.99
C LYS A 60 0.21 -7.69 -2.18
N ASN A 61 1.00 -8.45 -1.45
CA ASN A 61 1.05 -9.90 -1.58
C ASN A 61 -0.29 -10.56 -1.22
N ASN A 62 -1.04 -10.00 -0.26
CA ASN A 62 -2.38 -10.48 0.05
C ASN A 62 -3.38 -10.19 -1.08
N LEU A 63 -3.33 -9.00 -1.70
CA LEU A 63 -4.21 -8.64 -2.82
C LEU A 63 -3.91 -9.49 -4.06
N LEU A 64 -2.63 -9.75 -4.33
CA LEU A 64 -2.17 -10.52 -5.49
C LEU A 64 -2.20 -12.03 -5.28
N LYS A 65 -2.61 -12.50 -4.09
CA LYS A 65 -2.67 -13.92 -3.76
C LYS A 65 -3.64 -14.66 -4.70
N GLY A 66 -3.19 -15.78 -5.25
CA GLY A 66 -4.01 -16.62 -6.14
C GLY A 66 -4.18 -16.07 -7.56
N GLN A 67 -3.46 -15.00 -7.91
CA GLN A 67 -3.34 -14.55 -9.30
C GLN A 67 -2.38 -15.45 -10.08
N ASN A 68 -2.57 -15.49 -11.40
CA ASN A 68 -1.96 -16.43 -12.36
C ASN A 68 -0.49 -16.78 -12.08
N GLU A 69 -0.09 -18.03 -12.38
CA GLU A 69 1.22 -18.68 -12.11
C GLU A 69 2.47 -18.04 -12.75
N SER A 70 2.34 -16.84 -13.30
CA SER A 70 3.49 -16.05 -13.76
C SER A 70 4.29 -15.56 -12.54
N ASN A 71 5.60 -15.80 -12.54
CA ASN A 71 6.52 -15.29 -11.52
C ASN A 71 6.74 -13.76 -11.59
N MET A 72 6.09 -13.05 -12.52
CA MET A 72 6.26 -11.61 -12.73
C MET A 72 5.18 -10.83 -11.97
N ILE A 73 5.61 -10.00 -11.02
CA ILE A 73 4.73 -9.16 -10.17
C ILE A 73 3.77 -8.28 -10.98
N HIS A 74 4.23 -7.78 -12.12
CA HIS A 74 3.41 -6.96 -13.01
C HIS A 74 2.23 -7.74 -13.60
N SER A 75 2.47 -8.96 -14.06
CA SER A 75 1.41 -9.84 -14.58
C SER A 75 0.37 -10.18 -13.51
N GLN A 76 0.82 -10.40 -12.27
CA GLN A 76 -0.07 -10.65 -11.13
C GLN A 76 -0.94 -9.42 -10.82
N ALA A 77 -0.33 -8.24 -10.76
CA ALA A 77 -1.04 -6.98 -10.57
C ALA A 77 -2.05 -6.70 -11.69
N ALA A 78 -1.64 -6.86 -12.95
CA ALA A 78 -2.52 -6.71 -14.10
C ALA A 78 -3.70 -7.68 -14.05
N SER A 79 -3.46 -8.95 -13.71
CA SER A 79 -4.51 -9.97 -13.57
C SER A 79 -5.51 -9.60 -12.47
N TYR A 80 -5.02 -9.22 -11.29
CA TYR A 80 -5.86 -8.79 -10.17
C TYR A 80 -6.73 -7.60 -10.54
N LEU A 81 -6.13 -6.54 -11.07
CA LEU A 81 -6.83 -5.31 -11.41
C LEU A 81 -7.84 -5.52 -12.54
N THR A 82 -7.51 -6.36 -13.53
CA THR A 82 -8.47 -6.73 -14.57
C THR A 82 -9.68 -7.42 -13.96
N GLN A 83 -9.49 -8.36 -13.04
CA GLN A 83 -10.61 -9.03 -12.36
C GLN A 83 -11.48 -8.05 -11.55
N VAL A 84 -10.87 -7.06 -10.89
CA VAL A 84 -11.59 -6.06 -10.09
C VAL A 84 -12.37 -5.08 -10.96
N PHE A 85 -11.79 -4.59 -12.06
CA PHE A 85 -12.35 -3.48 -12.85
C PHE A 85 -13.13 -3.91 -14.09
N THR A 86 -13.13 -5.20 -14.46
CA THR A 86 -13.80 -5.65 -15.69
C THR A 86 -14.90 -6.66 -15.41
N ALA A 87 -16.06 -6.43 -16.05
CA ALA A 87 -17.14 -7.41 -16.05
C ALA A 87 -16.68 -8.70 -16.76
N PRO A 88 -17.11 -9.89 -16.30
CA PRO A 88 -16.69 -11.17 -16.88
C PRO A 88 -16.90 -11.29 -18.40
N THR A 89 -17.90 -10.60 -18.95
CA THR A 89 -18.23 -10.59 -20.38
C THR A 89 -17.22 -9.85 -21.25
N GLN A 90 -16.39 -8.97 -20.67
CA GLN A 90 -15.40 -8.16 -21.39
C GLN A 90 -13.96 -8.66 -21.23
N TRP A 91 -13.74 -9.76 -20.49
CA TRP A 91 -12.41 -10.29 -20.21
C TRP A 91 -11.59 -10.61 -21.47
N ASN A 92 -12.23 -11.14 -22.52
CA ASN A 92 -11.53 -11.59 -23.72
C ASN A 92 -10.95 -10.45 -24.56
N ALA A 93 -11.49 -9.23 -24.45
CA ALA A 93 -11.05 -8.10 -25.26
C ALA A 93 -9.82 -7.39 -24.67
N TRP A 94 -9.75 -7.25 -23.34
CA TRP A 94 -8.76 -6.35 -22.71
C TRP A 94 -7.68 -7.08 -21.91
N ARG A 95 -7.92 -8.33 -21.49
CA ARG A 95 -6.95 -9.13 -20.72
C ARG A 95 -5.60 -9.30 -21.45
N TYR A 96 -5.63 -9.27 -22.78
CA TYR A 96 -4.43 -9.45 -23.62
C TYR A 96 -3.85 -8.14 -24.16
N ASP A 97 -4.50 -7.00 -23.93
CA ASP A 97 -3.97 -5.69 -24.31
C ASP A 97 -2.91 -5.25 -23.29
N LYS A 98 -1.64 -5.38 -23.69
CA LYS A 98 -0.48 -4.99 -22.88
C LYS A 98 -0.46 -3.48 -22.56
N GLY A 99 -0.94 -2.63 -23.48
CA GLY A 99 -0.98 -1.19 -23.27
C GLY A 99 -2.03 -0.80 -22.25
N PHE A 100 -3.21 -1.41 -22.33
CA PHE A 100 -4.28 -1.20 -21.36
C PHE A 100 -3.90 -1.71 -19.97
N THR A 101 -3.43 -2.96 -19.87
CA THR A 101 -3.04 -3.56 -18.58
C THR A 101 -1.91 -2.80 -17.89
N GLN A 102 -0.92 -2.31 -18.64
CA GLN A 102 0.11 -1.43 -18.10
C GLN A 102 -0.46 -0.13 -17.55
N LYS A 103 -1.36 0.53 -18.29
CA LYS A 103 -2.03 1.75 -17.82
C LYS A 103 -2.84 1.48 -16.56
N LEU A 104 -3.55 0.36 -16.49
CA LEU A 104 -4.35 -0.01 -15.33
C LEU A 104 -3.49 -0.24 -14.08
N VAL A 105 -2.33 -0.91 -14.22
CA VAL A 105 -1.37 -1.07 -13.11
C VAL A 105 -0.84 0.27 -12.61
N ASN A 106 -0.55 1.21 -13.52
CA ASN A 106 -0.08 2.54 -13.14
C ASN A 106 -1.20 3.42 -12.56
N PHE A 107 -2.45 3.18 -12.97
CA PHE A 107 -3.64 3.90 -12.51
C PHE A 107 -4.00 3.60 -11.06
N VAL A 108 -3.58 2.44 -10.52
CA VAL A 108 -3.88 2.04 -9.14
C VAL A 108 -2.62 2.13 -8.28
N GLN A 109 -2.66 3.02 -7.30
CA GLN A 109 -1.58 3.26 -6.35
C GLN A 109 -1.99 2.79 -4.96
N LEU A 110 -1.10 2.06 -4.28
CA LEU A 110 -1.25 1.73 -2.87
C LEU A 110 -0.45 2.75 -2.04
N GLU A 111 -1.07 3.30 -1.00
CA GLU A 111 -0.42 4.13 0.00
C GLU A 111 -0.66 3.52 1.39
N VAL A 112 0.44 3.24 2.08
CA VAL A 112 0.42 2.85 3.48
C VAL A 112 0.80 4.06 4.32
N THR A 113 -0.03 4.37 5.32
CA THR A 113 0.20 5.47 6.26
C THR A 113 0.33 4.93 7.68
N LEU A 114 1.49 5.15 8.30
CA LEU A 114 1.68 5.01 9.74
C LEU A 114 1.14 6.27 10.42
N LYS A 115 -0.03 6.16 11.04
CA LYS A 115 -0.77 7.30 11.60
C LYS A 115 -0.56 7.37 13.12
N PRO A 116 0.02 8.45 13.68
CA PRO A 116 0.10 8.58 15.13
C PRO A 116 -1.30 8.68 15.74
N THR A 117 -1.48 8.13 16.93
CA THR A 117 -2.68 8.44 17.74
C THR A 117 -2.69 9.93 18.08
N GLN A 118 -3.88 10.50 18.24
CA GLN A 118 -4.03 11.94 18.48
C GLN A 118 -3.24 12.42 19.71
N SER A 119 -3.28 11.66 20.81
CA SER A 119 -2.53 11.96 22.03
C SER A 119 -1.02 11.92 21.81
N TYR A 120 -0.52 10.92 21.07
CA TYR A 120 0.90 10.79 20.77
C TYR A 120 1.39 11.91 19.84
N ALA A 121 0.61 12.25 18.81
CA ALA A 121 0.89 13.31 17.85
C ALA A 121 1.05 14.67 18.53
N ILE A 122 0.12 15.02 19.42
CA ILE A 122 0.14 16.30 20.15
C ILE A 122 1.32 16.35 21.11
N LYS A 123 1.51 15.30 21.93
CA LYS A 123 2.54 15.25 22.97
C LYS A 123 3.96 15.30 22.38
N ASN A 124 4.20 14.58 21.30
CA ASN A 124 5.54 14.39 20.73
C ASN A 124 5.78 15.20 19.45
N LYS A 125 4.79 16.01 19.03
CA LYS A 125 4.82 16.82 17.80
C LYS A 125 5.17 16.00 16.55
N VAL A 126 4.72 14.74 16.51
CA VAL A 126 4.94 13.84 15.37
C VAL A 126 3.80 13.95 14.36
N ARG A 127 4.09 13.58 13.12
CA ARG A 127 3.14 13.59 12.00
C ARG A 127 3.01 12.17 11.42
N PRO A 128 2.01 11.90 10.58
CA PRO A 128 1.96 10.67 9.81
C PRO A 128 3.22 10.44 8.98
N PHE A 129 3.49 9.17 8.69
CA PHE A 129 4.56 8.73 7.82
C PHE A 129 3.96 7.80 6.77
N SER A 130 4.16 8.08 5.49
CA SER A 130 3.53 7.28 4.44
C SER A 130 4.54 6.78 3.42
N CYS A 131 4.25 5.62 2.85
CA CYS A 131 4.97 5.05 1.73
C CYS A 131 3.98 4.54 0.68
N GLY A 132 4.36 4.60 -0.60
CA GLY A 132 3.45 4.23 -1.67
C GLY A 132 4.12 3.83 -2.97
N GLY A 133 3.30 3.26 -3.85
CA GLY A 133 3.70 2.75 -5.16
C GLY A 133 2.57 1.92 -5.79
N SER A 134 2.79 1.47 -7.02
CA SER A 134 1.85 0.59 -7.71
C SER A 134 1.82 -0.80 -7.09
N LEU A 135 0.80 -1.60 -7.38
CA LEU A 135 0.78 -3.02 -7.01
C LEU A 135 1.87 -3.85 -7.71
N ALA A 136 2.54 -3.29 -8.72
CA ALA A 136 3.69 -3.92 -9.37
C ALA A 136 5.04 -3.40 -8.85
N SER A 137 5.06 -2.50 -7.87
CA SER A 137 6.29 -1.89 -7.37
C SER A 137 7.10 -2.88 -6.54
N ASP A 138 8.40 -2.92 -6.83
CA ASP A 138 9.40 -3.62 -6.01
C ASP A 138 9.71 -2.83 -4.73
N TYR A 139 10.25 -3.52 -3.72
CA TYR A 139 10.56 -2.93 -2.42
C TYR A 139 11.38 -1.63 -2.49
N GLN A 140 12.33 -1.55 -3.43
CA GLN A 140 13.19 -0.37 -3.62
C GLN A 140 12.47 0.79 -4.32
N GLN A 141 11.44 0.49 -5.11
CA GLN A 141 10.61 1.47 -5.83
C GLN A 141 9.50 2.04 -4.95
N ILE A 142 9.23 1.45 -3.77
CA ILE A 142 8.27 2.00 -2.81
C ILE A 142 8.83 3.33 -2.25
N GLU A 143 8.17 4.41 -2.63
CA GLU A 143 8.57 5.77 -2.28
C GLU A 143 8.17 6.10 -0.85
N ILE A 144 9.07 6.76 -0.12
CA ILE A 144 8.76 7.31 1.20
C ILE A 144 8.37 8.79 1.00
N THR A 145 7.18 9.15 1.47
CA THR A 145 6.64 10.51 1.29
C THR A 145 7.23 11.52 2.27
N ARG A 146 7.73 11.07 3.43
CA ARG A 146 8.27 11.94 4.47
C ARG A 146 9.79 12.00 4.41
N LYS A 147 10.34 13.20 4.24
CA LYS A 147 11.77 13.49 4.44
C LYS A 147 11.90 14.32 5.72
N PHE A 148 12.78 13.90 6.62
CA PHE A 148 13.24 14.74 7.72
C PHE A 148 14.43 15.53 7.15
N ASN A 149 14.24 16.84 6.95
CA ASN A 149 15.32 17.76 6.58
C ASN A 149 16.09 18.16 7.84
#